data_AF-A0A0Q7TZX1-F1
#
_entry.id   AF-A0A0Q7TZX1-F1
#
_cell.length_a   1.000
_cell.length_b   1.000
_cell.length_c   1.000
_cell.angle_alpha   90.00
_cell.angle_beta   90.00
_cell.angle_gamma   90.00
#
_symmetry.space_group_name_H-M   'P 1'
#
loop_
_entity.id
_entity.type
_entity.pdbx_description
1 polymer ?
#
loop_
_entity_poly.entity_id
_entity_poly.type
_entity_poly.pdbx_seq_one_letter_code
_entity_poly.pdbx_strand_id
1 'polypeptide(L)'
;MGLGSWADWFSGTMSFIAVAVALLGYSIASFQRKADQRERDETAARLLVMKVFQLVNRTDDIYRPLVEALARPPMDGLWGDQKWRRVRGVTGVRDDTGLALDGSQEDMLIRLGEYSLLMSLMLEISRYRTLTQHMRDYVVRRDALLELHPAPVEVDGVHAVLHLDRAEVMRVLPYANALEALIKEILEQAEDNRTNTRALGPACNDFVKKHFPRTKFPKLLAPNP
;
A
#
# COMPACT_ATOMS: atom_id res chain seq x y z
N MET A 1 -59.85 -0.51 59.82
CA MET A 1 -58.48 0.04 59.80
C MET A 1 -57.65 -0.87 58.93
N GLY A 2 -57.56 -0.54 57.64
CA GLY A 2 -57.00 -1.41 56.61
C GLY A 2 -55.47 -1.39 56.62
N LEU A 3 -54.89 -2.57 56.52
CA LEU A 3 -53.47 -2.85 56.33
C LEU A 3 -52.98 -2.24 55.00
N GLY A 4 -52.55 -0.98 55.01
CA GLY A 4 -51.79 -0.37 53.93
C GLY A 4 -50.56 0.29 54.54
N SER A 5 -49.40 -0.38 54.49
CA SER A 5 -48.16 0.23 55.00
C SER A 5 -46.87 -0.47 54.58
N TRP A 6 -46.85 -1.81 54.48
CA TRP A 6 -45.58 -2.52 54.23
C TRP A 6 -45.34 -2.90 52.76
N ALA A 7 -46.37 -3.31 52.03
CA ALA A 7 -46.24 -3.70 50.62
C ALA A 7 -45.94 -2.50 49.70
N ASP A 8 -46.56 -1.35 49.95
CA ASP A 8 -46.31 -0.12 49.17
C ASP A 8 -44.90 0.45 49.42
N TRP A 9 -44.36 0.27 50.63
CA TRP A 9 -43.02 0.72 50.99
C TRP A 9 -41.93 -0.16 50.35
N PHE A 10 -42.14 -1.49 50.34
CA PHE A 10 -41.28 -2.44 49.63
C PHE A 10 -41.36 -2.27 48.10
N SER A 11 -42.54 -1.99 47.56
CA SER A 11 -42.75 -1.72 46.12
C SER A 11 -42.03 -0.45 45.65
N GLY A 12 -42.13 0.64 46.44
CA GLY A 12 -41.46 1.91 46.14
C GLY A 12 -39.94 1.83 46.25
N THR A 13 -39.41 1.16 47.27
CA THR A 13 -37.96 0.98 47.47
C THR A 13 -37.34 0.03 46.44
N MET A 14 -38.01 -1.09 46.10
CA MET A 14 -37.54 -2.00 45.06
C MET A 14 -37.57 -1.38 43.67
N SER A 15 -38.57 -0.55 43.34
CA SER A 15 -38.58 0.21 42.08
C SER A 15 -37.43 1.23 42.02
N PHE A 16 -37.12 1.89 43.13
CA PHE A 16 -35.99 2.84 43.19
C PHE A 16 -34.64 2.13 43.04
N ILE A 17 -34.48 0.97 43.68
CA ILE A 17 -33.28 0.11 43.54
C ILE A 17 -33.16 -0.41 42.11
N ALA A 18 -34.26 -0.85 41.48
CA ALA A 18 -34.25 -1.29 40.09
C ALA A 18 -33.84 -0.18 39.11
N VAL A 19 -34.33 1.06 39.31
CA VAL A 19 -33.92 2.21 38.51
C VAL A 19 -32.45 2.57 38.76
N ALA A 20 -31.97 2.54 40.01
CA ALA A 20 -30.56 2.79 40.33
C ALA A 20 -29.64 1.72 39.71
N VAL A 21 -30.01 0.44 39.78
CA VAL A 21 -29.29 -0.67 39.13
C VAL A 21 -29.34 -0.56 37.62
N ALA A 22 -30.46 -0.13 37.03
CA ALA A 22 -30.58 0.10 35.59
C ALA A 22 -29.69 1.27 35.12
N LEU A 23 -29.63 2.37 35.88
CA LEU A 23 -28.76 3.52 35.57
C LEU A 23 -27.28 3.17 35.73
N LEU A 24 -26.92 2.44 36.78
CA LEU A 24 -25.56 1.94 36.99
C LEU A 24 -25.17 0.91 35.93
N GLY A 25 -26.07 -0.01 35.59
CA GLY A 25 -25.89 -1.01 34.54
C GLY A 25 -25.73 -0.36 33.16
N TYR A 26 -26.49 0.70 32.86
CA TYR A 26 -26.33 1.48 31.63
C TYR A 26 -24.96 2.18 31.58
N SER A 27 -24.53 2.78 32.68
CA SER A 27 -23.20 3.38 32.80
C SER A 27 -22.11 2.34 32.52
N ILE A 28 -22.13 1.20 33.23
CA ILE A 28 -21.15 0.12 33.07
C ILE A 28 -21.16 -0.44 31.63
N ALA A 29 -22.34 -0.70 31.06
CA ALA A 29 -22.47 -1.17 29.69
C ALA A 29 -21.95 -0.14 28.67
N SER A 30 -22.16 1.15 28.91
CA SER A 30 -21.62 2.22 28.06
C SER A 30 -20.10 2.34 28.17
N PHE A 31 -19.53 2.12 29.36
CA PHE A 31 -18.09 2.08 29.58
C PHE A 31 -17.46 0.87 28.89
N GLN A 32 -18.06 -0.31 29.00
CA GLN A 32 -17.61 -1.52 28.30
C GLN A 32 -17.66 -1.34 26.79
N ARG A 33 -18.77 -0.83 26.23
CA ARG A 33 -18.89 -0.55 24.79
C ARG A 33 -17.80 0.41 24.29
N LYS A 34 -17.48 1.44 25.07
CA LYS A 34 -16.40 2.38 24.73
C LYS A 34 -15.02 1.73 24.79
N ALA A 35 -14.78 0.84 25.76
CA ALA A 35 -13.53 0.09 25.85
C ALA A 35 -13.39 -0.87 24.66
N ASP A 36 -14.42 -1.65 24.35
CA ASP A 36 -14.44 -2.59 23.21
C ASP A 36 -14.25 -1.85 21.88
N GLN A 37 -14.91 -0.71 21.70
CA GLN A 37 -14.77 0.10 20.50
C GLN A 37 -13.35 0.66 20.36
N ARG A 38 -12.75 1.10 21.47
CA ARG A 38 -11.37 1.59 21.48
C ARG A 38 -10.37 0.48 21.14
N GLU A 39 -10.57 -0.73 21.64
CA GLU A 39 -9.71 -1.88 21.32
C GLU A 39 -9.80 -2.26 19.83
N ARG A 40 -11.02 -2.22 19.26
CA ARG A 40 -11.24 -2.40 17.82
C ARG A 40 -10.53 -1.33 17.00
N ASP A 41 -10.68 -0.07 17.39
CA ASP A 41 -10.04 1.06 16.71
C ASP A 41 -8.51 0.97 16.82
N GLU A 42 -7.96 0.59 17.97
CA GLU A 42 -6.52 0.36 18.13
C GLU A 42 -6.00 -0.78 17.25
N THR A 43 -6.78 -1.84 17.09
CA THR A 43 -6.45 -2.97 16.20
C THR A 43 -6.46 -2.54 14.74
N ALA A 44 -7.50 -1.81 14.32
CA ALA A 44 -7.61 -1.25 12.97
C ALA A 44 -6.46 -0.28 12.67
N ALA A 45 -6.08 0.57 13.63
CA ALA A 45 -4.94 1.47 13.52
C ALA A 45 -3.61 0.72 13.35
N ARG A 46 -3.40 -0.40 14.06
CA ARG A 46 -2.17 -1.20 13.89
C ARG A 46 -2.09 -1.81 12.50
N LEU A 47 -3.20 -2.34 12.00
CA LEU A 47 -3.27 -2.89 10.65
C LEU A 47 -3.05 -1.79 9.60
N LEU A 48 -3.60 -0.60 9.83
CA LEU A 48 -3.39 0.57 8.97
C LEU A 48 -1.90 0.93 8.88
N VAL A 49 -1.22 1.08 10.02
CA VAL A 49 0.22 1.37 10.09
C VAL A 49 1.04 0.32 9.35
N MET A 50 0.68 -0.97 9.51
CA MET A 50 1.34 -2.06 8.78
C MET A 50 1.11 -1.97 7.26
N LYS A 51 -0.08 -1.58 6.80
CA LYS A 51 -0.37 -1.37 5.38
C LYS A 51 0.43 -0.20 4.81
N VAL A 52 0.55 0.91 5.54
CA VAL A 52 1.42 2.04 5.14
C VAL A 52 2.88 1.59 5.03
N PHE A 53 3.39 0.86 6.02
CA PHE A 53 4.75 0.31 5.98
C PHE A 53 4.95 -0.62 4.77
N GLN A 54 3.99 -1.50 4.50
CA GLN A 54 4.02 -2.38 3.34
C GLN A 54 3.98 -1.60 2.03
N LEU A 55 3.15 -0.57 1.92
CA LEU A 55 3.02 0.25 0.72
C LEU A 55 4.35 0.97 0.40
N VAL A 56 5.00 1.56 1.40
CA VAL A 56 6.33 2.19 1.27
C VAL A 56 7.36 1.18 0.80
N ASN A 57 7.49 0.04 1.49
CA ASN A 57 8.49 -0.96 1.13
C ASN A 57 8.26 -1.57 -0.24
N ARG A 58 7.00 -1.90 -0.58
CA ARG A 58 6.66 -2.49 -1.88
C ARG A 58 6.89 -1.52 -3.04
N THR A 59 6.74 -0.22 -2.80
CA THR A 59 7.05 0.82 -3.80
C THR A 59 8.56 0.95 -3.97
N ASP A 60 9.32 0.97 -2.87
CA ASP A 60 10.79 0.95 -2.89
C ASP A 60 11.36 -0.33 -3.53
N ASP A 61 10.71 -1.49 -3.35
CA ASP A 61 11.06 -2.78 -3.97
C ASP A 61 10.91 -2.76 -5.50
N ILE A 62 10.03 -1.92 -6.04
CA ILE A 62 9.90 -1.71 -7.50
C ILE A 62 10.90 -0.65 -7.96
N TYR A 63 10.98 0.48 -7.26
CA TYR A 63 11.79 1.64 -7.66
C TYR A 63 13.29 1.33 -7.67
N ARG A 64 13.82 0.71 -6.60
CA ARG A 64 15.27 0.52 -6.44
C ARG A 64 15.87 -0.37 -7.55
N PRO A 65 15.32 -1.55 -7.87
CA PRO A 65 15.84 -2.36 -8.98
C PRO A 65 15.74 -1.65 -10.34
N LEU A 66 14.70 -0.84 -10.56
CA LEU A 66 14.56 -0.06 -11.79
C LEU A 66 15.68 0.97 -11.92
N VAL A 67 15.95 1.74 -10.86
CA VAL A 67 17.04 2.73 -10.84
C VAL A 67 18.40 2.07 -10.98
N GLU A 68 18.70 1.03 -10.20
CA GLU A 68 19.97 0.29 -10.29
C GLU A 68 20.22 -0.28 -11.68
N ALA A 69 19.16 -0.80 -12.31
CA ALA A 69 19.26 -1.29 -13.67
C ALA A 69 19.42 -0.12 -14.68
N LEU A 70 18.81 1.06 -14.44
CA LEU A 70 18.85 2.23 -15.35
C LEU A 70 20.14 3.03 -15.23
N ALA A 71 20.83 2.96 -14.09
CA ALA A 71 22.13 3.58 -13.87
C ALA A 71 23.25 3.00 -14.75
N ARG A 72 23.04 1.80 -15.32
CA ARG A 72 24.00 1.19 -16.25
C ARG A 72 23.94 1.91 -17.60
N PRO A 73 25.11 2.27 -18.19
CA PRO A 73 25.13 2.93 -19.47
C PRO A 73 24.43 2.06 -20.53
N PRO A 74 23.63 2.66 -21.43
CA PRO A 74 23.10 1.94 -22.58
C PRO A 74 24.25 1.33 -23.39
N MET A 75 23.99 0.19 -24.03
CA MET A 75 25.01 -0.39 -24.90
C MET A 75 24.93 0.31 -26.25
N ASP A 76 26.09 0.57 -26.84
CA ASP A 76 26.16 1.03 -28.23
C ASP A 76 25.53 -0.04 -29.13
N GLY A 77 24.62 0.39 -30.00
CA GLY A 77 23.98 -0.47 -30.98
C GLY A 77 24.88 -0.81 -32.15
N LEU A 78 24.38 -1.71 -33.00
CA LEU A 78 25.01 -2.10 -34.27
C LEU A 78 25.27 -0.91 -35.21
N TRP A 79 24.55 0.21 -35.04
CA TRP A 79 24.77 1.46 -35.74
C TRP A 79 25.08 2.52 -34.69
N GLY A 80 26.28 3.12 -34.73
CA GLY A 80 26.89 3.92 -33.66
C GLY A 80 26.10 5.12 -33.12
N ASP A 81 24.92 5.39 -33.70
CA ASP A 81 23.99 6.45 -33.28
C ASP A 81 22.83 5.92 -32.42
N GLN A 82 22.61 4.59 -32.41
CA GLN A 82 21.53 3.94 -31.66
C GLN A 82 22.04 3.38 -30.35
N LYS A 83 21.49 3.86 -29.24
CA LYS A 83 21.78 3.36 -27.89
C LYS A 83 20.68 2.40 -27.48
N TRP A 84 21.01 1.13 -27.30
CA TRP A 84 20.03 0.10 -26.95
C TRP A 84 19.97 -0.05 -25.44
N ARG A 85 18.78 0.15 -24.88
CA ARG A 85 18.53 -0.19 -23.48
C ARG A 85 18.34 -1.69 -23.35
N ARG A 86 19.06 -2.28 -22.38
CA ARG A 86 18.93 -3.69 -22.02
C ARG A 86 17.47 -4.02 -21.72
N VAL A 87 16.94 -5.06 -22.35
CA VAL A 87 15.66 -5.71 -22.02
C VAL A 87 15.83 -6.35 -20.63
N ARG A 88 14.91 -6.12 -19.68
CA ARG A 88 15.21 -6.31 -18.25
C ARG A 88 14.38 -7.38 -17.58
N GLY A 89 15.05 -8.21 -16.79
CA GLY A 89 14.39 -9.02 -15.77
C GLY A 89 13.72 -8.11 -14.74
N VAL A 90 12.41 -8.21 -14.60
CA VAL A 90 11.69 -7.71 -13.43
C VAL A 90 11.53 -8.87 -12.48
N THR A 91 12.00 -8.71 -11.25
CA THR A 91 11.72 -9.62 -10.14
C THR A 91 10.91 -8.86 -9.09
N GLY A 92 9.92 -9.52 -8.47
CA GLY A 92 9.30 -8.99 -7.24
C GLY A 92 7.99 -8.21 -7.35
N VAL A 93 7.24 -8.25 -8.46
CA VAL A 93 5.87 -7.70 -8.47
C VAL A 93 4.98 -8.57 -7.58
N ARG A 94 4.63 -8.09 -6.39
CA ARG A 94 3.77 -8.79 -5.43
C ARG A 94 2.31 -8.43 -5.66
N ASP A 95 1.42 -9.39 -5.39
CA ASP A 95 -0.03 -9.15 -5.43
C ASP A 95 -0.49 -8.11 -4.40
N ASP A 96 -1.52 -7.37 -4.78
CA ASP A 96 -2.09 -6.22 -4.08
C ASP A 96 -3.07 -6.59 -2.94
N THR A 97 -3.39 -7.88 -2.80
CA THR A 97 -4.47 -8.41 -1.95
C THR A 97 -4.37 -8.03 -0.46
N GLY A 98 -3.20 -7.62 0.03
CA GLY A 98 -2.99 -7.21 1.42
C GLY A 98 -3.02 -5.70 1.69
N LEU A 99 -3.09 -4.84 0.67
CA LEU A 99 -2.95 -3.39 0.82
C LEU A 99 -4.28 -2.63 0.91
N ALA A 100 -5.35 -3.17 0.33
CA ALA A 100 -6.67 -2.54 0.33
C ALA A 100 -7.13 -2.26 1.76
N LEU A 101 -7.71 -1.09 2.02
CA LEU A 101 -8.32 -0.81 3.32
C LEU A 101 -9.54 -1.71 3.51
N ASP A 102 -9.71 -2.20 4.73
CA ASP A 102 -10.93 -2.91 5.11
C ASP A 102 -11.95 -1.91 5.70
N GLY A 103 -13.23 -2.30 5.73
CA GLY A 103 -14.29 -1.43 6.24
C GLY A 103 -14.06 -0.97 7.68
N SER A 104 -13.33 -1.74 8.49
CA SER A 104 -13.02 -1.35 9.87
C SER A 104 -12.03 -0.17 9.95
N GLN A 105 -11.05 -0.13 9.04
CA GLN A 105 -10.09 0.96 8.93
C GLN A 105 -10.73 2.22 8.35
N GLU A 106 -11.57 2.06 7.33
CA GLU A 106 -12.31 3.18 6.73
C GLU A 106 -13.28 3.79 7.74
N ASP A 107 -14.08 2.97 8.41
CA ASP A 107 -15.01 3.42 9.46
C ASP A 107 -14.29 4.11 10.62
N MET A 108 -13.14 3.57 11.04
CA MET A 108 -12.31 4.18 12.08
C MET A 108 -11.84 5.57 11.65
N LEU A 109 -11.27 5.72 10.44
CA LEU A 109 -10.77 7.00 9.94
C LEU A 109 -11.90 8.04 9.80
N ILE A 110 -13.07 7.62 9.29
CA ILE A 110 -14.26 8.47 9.18
C ILE A 110 -14.74 8.93 10.57
N ARG A 111 -14.86 7.99 11.52
CA ARG A 111 -15.30 8.28 12.90
C ARG A 111 -14.35 9.23 13.63
N LEU A 112 -13.05 9.13 13.36
CA LEU A 112 -12.03 10.01 13.95
C LEU A 112 -11.84 11.34 13.19
N GLY A 113 -12.55 11.52 12.06
CA GLY A 113 -12.52 12.74 11.25
C GLY A 113 -11.29 12.90 10.36
N GLU A 114 -10.58 11.82 10.06
CA GLU A 114 -9.29 11.80 9.36
C GLU A 114 -9.46 11.53 7.86
N TYR A 115 -10.34 12.30 7.22
CA TYR A 115 -10.70 12.14 5.81
C TYR A 115 -9.54 12.38 4.84
N SER A 116 -8.64 13.31 5.18
CA SER A 116 -7.46 13.60 4.37
C SER A 116 -6.53 12.39 4.31
N LEU A 117 -6.24 11.78 5.45
CA LEU A 117 -5.42 10.57 5.53
C LEU A 117 -6.08 9.40 4.80
N LEU A 118 -7.38 9.20 4.97
CA LEU A 118 -8.14 8.19 4.24
C LEU A 118 -8.01 8.37 2.72
N MET A 119 -8.27 9.58 2.23
CA MET A 119 -8.20 9.89 0.80
C MET A 119 -6.79 9.69 0.24
N SER A 120 -5.77 10.19 0.94
CA SER A 120 -4.37 10.00 0.54
C SER A 120 -4.00 8.52 0.49
N LEU A 121 -4.42 7.72 1.47
CA LEU A 121 -4.16 6.27 1.46
C LEU A 121 -4.84 5.56 0.29
N MET A 122 -6.11 5.84 0.03
CA MET A 122 -6.84 5.25 -1.09
C MET A 122 -6.19 5.60 -2.44
N LEU A 123 -5.77 6.87 -2.60
CA LEU A 123 -5.09 7.33 -3.80
C LEU A 123 -3.74 6.61 -3.99
N GLU A 124 -2.92 6.51 -2.94
CA GLU A 124 -1.62 5.84 -3.04
C GLU A 124 -1.73 4.33 -3.25
N ILE A 125 -2.74 3.67 -2.67
CA ILE A 125 -3.04 2.27 -2.96
C ILE A 125 -3.43 2.10 -4.45
N SER A 126 -4.26 3.00 -4.98
CA SER A 126 -4.65 2.99 -6.39
C SER A 126 -3.45 3.20 -7.32
N ARG A 127 -2.60 4.19 -7.01
CA ARG A 127 -1.37 4.45 -7.75
C ARG A 127 -0.41 3.26 -7.73
N TYR A 128 -0.26 2.60 -6.59
CA TYR A 128 0.54 1.38 -6.48
C TYR A 128 -0.02 0.25 -7.35
N ARG A 129 -1.35 0.06 -7.38
CA ARG A 129 -1.99 -0.92 -8.27
C ARG A 129 -1.71 -0.65 -9.74
N THR A 130 -1.86 0.60 -10.17
CA THR A 130 -1.53 1.02 -11.54
C THR A 130 -0.07 0.73 -11.87
N LEU A 131 0.86 1.07 -10.96
CA LEU A 131 2.28 0.76 -11.13
C LEU A 131 2.51 -0.75 -11.28
N THR A 132 1.89 -1.59 -10.44
CA THR A 132 2.01 -3.05 -10.56
C THR A 132 1.44 -3.58 -11.87
N GLN A 133 0.36 -2.99 -12.38
CA GLN A 133 -0.21 -3.38 -13.67
C GLN A 133 0.74 -3.02 -14.82
N HIS A 134 1.31 -1.82 -14.84
CA HIS A 134 2.30 -1.45 -15.85
C HIS A 134 3.55 -2.35 -15.79
N MET A 135 3.98 -2.75 -14.59
CA MET A 135 5.06 -3.73 -14.44
C MET A 135 4.70 -5.11 -15.02
N ARG A 136 3.44 -5.56 -14.88
CA ARG A 136 2.96 -6.81 -15.50
C ARG A 136 2.94 -6.68 -17.02
N ASP A 137 2.41 -5.58 -17.55
CA ASP A 137 2.37 -5.30 -18.98
C ASP A 137 3.79 -5.26 -19.57
N TYR A 138 4.75 -4.69 -18.83
CA TYR A 138 6.16 -4.70 -19.19
C TYR A 138 6.68 -6.14 -19.31
N VAL A 139 6.42 -6.99 -18.31
CA VAL A 139 6.86 -8.41 -18.33
C VAL A 139 6.28 -9.15 -19.52
N VAL A 140 4.98 -9.01 -19.79
CA VAL A 140 4.32 -9.66 -20.93
C VAL A 140 4.93 -9.19 -22.25
N ARG A 141 5.12 -7.89 -22.44
CA ARG A 141 5.72 -7.34 -23.68
C ARG A 141 7.18 -7.71 -23.83
N ARG A 142 7.91 -7.81 -22.71
CA ARG A 142 9.29 -8.27 -22.68
C ARG A 142 9.38 -9.72 -23.14
N ASP A 143 8.53 -10.59 -22.62
CA ASP A 143 8.57 -12.01 -22.94
C ASP A 143 8.19 -12.23 -24.40
N ALA A 144 7.17 -11.54 -24.91
CA ALA A 144 6.85 -11.52 -26.33
C ALA A 144 8.01 -10.99 -27.20
N LEU A 145 8.72 -9.97 -26.72
CA LEU A 145 9.93 -9.47 -27.39
C LEU A 145 11.01 -10.54 -27.43
N LEU A 146 11.27 -11.24 -26.33
CA LEU A 146 12.27 -12.31 -26.25
C LEU A 146 11.94 -13.49 -27.16
N GLU A 147 10.66 -13.85 -27.32
CA GLU A 147 10.21 -14.89 -28.26
C GLU A 147 10.51 -14.55 -29.73
N LEU A 148 10.61 -13.26 -30.07
CA LEU A 148 10.97 -12.83 -31.42
C LEU A 148 12.47 -12.97 -31.72
N HIS A 149 13.31 -13.14 -30.70
CA HIS A 149 14.76 -13.16 -30.88
C HIS A 149 15.29 -14.55 -31.23
N PRO A 150 16.36 -14.64 -32.05
CA PRO A 150 17.08 -15.89 -32.26
C PRO A 150 17.74 -16.35 -30.96
N ALA A 151 18.24 -17.59 -30.94
CA ALA A 151 19.00 -18.08 -29.80
C ALA A 151 20.24 -17.19 -29.56
N PRO A 152 20.56 -16.88 -28.28
CA PRO A 152 21.70 -16.02 -27.98
C PRO A 152 23.01 -16.69 -28.38
N VAL A 153 23.92 -15.88 -28.90
CA VAL A 153 25.26 -16.30 -29.33
C VAL A 153 26.18 -16.47 -28.13
N GLU A 154 26.01 -15.62 -27.12
CA GLU A 154 26.73 -15.68 -25.85
C GLU A 154 25.78 -15.46 -24.69
N VAL A 155 25.96 -16.24 -23.62
CA VAL A 155 25.20 -16.11 -22.37
C VAL A 155 26.16 -16.06 -21.20
N ASP A 156 26.24 -14.92 -20.51
CA ASP A 156 27.08 -14.71 -19.33
C ASP A 156 26.25 -14.74 -18.04
N GLY A 157 25.39 -15.76 -17.89
CA GLY A 157 24.51 -16.02 -16.74
C GLY A 157 23.41 -14.98 -16.44
N VAL A 158 23.65 -13.70 -16.77
CA VAL A 158 22.83 -12.52 -16.49
C VAL A 158 22.51 -11.77 -17.80
N HIS A 159 23.34 -11.93 -18.83
CA HIS A 159 23.17 -11.27 -20.12
C HIS A 159 23.19 -12.29 -21.25
N ALA A 160 22.42 -12.01 -22.27
CA ALA A 160 22.38 -12.75 -23.51
C ALA A 160 22.72 -11.78 -24.65
N VAL A 161 23.75 -12.08 -25.43
CA VAL A 161 24.14 -11.30 -26.61
C VAL A 161 23.51 -11.95 -27.84
N LEU A 162 22.85 -11.12 -28.64
CA LEU A 162 22.13 -11.52 -29.84
C LEU A 162 22.78 -10.86 -31.04
N HIS A 163 23.11 -11.64 -32.05
CA HIS A 163 23.47 -11.11 -33.36
C HIS A 163 22.21 -11.07 -34.21
N LEU A 164 21.78 -9.86 -34.56
CA LEU A 164 20.61 -9.62 -35.40
C LEU A 164 21.06 -9.13 -36.77
N ASP A 165 20.48 -9.69 -37.83
CA ASP A 165 20.62 -9.14 -39.16
C ASP A 165 19.82 -7.82 -39.32
N ARG A 166 20.00 -7.11 -40.43
CA ARG A 166 19.32 -5.82 -40.66
C ARG A 166 17.80 -5.96 -40.71
N ALA A 167 17.26 -7.07 -41.22
CA ALA A 167 15.82 -7.29 -41.31
C ALA A 167 15.22 -7.62 -39.93
N GLU A 168 15.93 -8.39 -39.13
CA GLU A 168 15.60 -8.72 -37.75
C GLU A 168 15.62 -7.49 -36.85
N VAL A 169 16.63 -6.62 -36.99
CA VAL A 169 16.67 -5.34 -36.26
C VAL A 169 15.44 -4.49 -36.59
N MET A 170 15.10 -4.34 -37.88
CA MET A 170 13.92 -3.56 -38.28
C MET A 170 12.61 -4.15 -37.77
N ARG A 171 12.54 -5.48 -37.58
CA ARG A 171 11.38 -6.18 -37.00
C ARG A 171 11.27 -5.96 -35.49
N VAL A 172 12.39 -6.00 -34.77
CA VAL A 172 12.46 -5.95 -33.30
C VAL A 172 12.39 -4.52 -32.77
N LEU A 173 12.96 -3.56 -33.49
CA LEU A 173 13.15 -2.18 -33.04
C LEU A 173 11.85 -1.49 -32.56
N PRO A 174 10.69 -1.60 -33.25
CA PRO A 174 9.45 -0.98 -32.77
C PRO A 174 9.02 -1.50 -31.38
N TYR A 175 9.20 -2.79 -31.13
CA TYR A 175 8.86 -3.41 -29.85
C TYR A 175 9.83 -3.02 -28.75
N ALA A 176 11.13 -2.95 -29.06
CA ALA A 176 12.15 -2.48 -28.13
C ALA A 176 11.92 -1.01 -27.72
N ASN A 177 11.58 -0.14 -28.68
CA ASN A 177 11.27 1.26 -28.41
C ASN A 177 10.02 1.42 -27.53
N ALA A 178 8.96 0.65 -27.81
CA ALA A 178 7.75 0.66 -27.00
C ALA A 178 8.02 0.19 -25.55
N LEU A 179 8.89 -0.81 -25.40
CA LEU A 179 9.31 -1.33 -24.09
C LEU A 179 10.15 -0.30 -23.31
N GLU A 180 11.01 0.45 -24.01
CA GLU A 180 11.77 1.56 -23.42
C GLU A 180 10.88 2.73 -22.99
N ALA A 181 9.87 3.09 -23.78
CA ALA A 181 8.92 4.13 -23.38
C ALA A 181 8.18 3.71 -22.10
N LEU A 182 7.68 2.47 -22.05
CA LEU A 182 6.98 1.93 -20.90
C LEU A 182 7.85 1.91 -19.63
N ILE A 183 9.13 1.53 -19.73
CA ILE A 183 9.98 1.51 -18.53
C ILE A 183 10.31 2.91 -18.00
N LYS A 184 10.35 3.93 -18.87
CA LYS A 184 10.50 5.33 -18.44
C LYS A 184 9.26 5.81 -17.70
N GLU A 185 8.08 5.55 -18.27
CA GLU A 185 6.80 5.87 -17.64
C GLU A 185 6.66 5.21 -16.27
N ILE A 186 6.99 3.91 -16.16
CA ILE A 186 7.01 3.17 -14.90
C ILE A 186 7.97 3.81 -13.90
N LEU A 187 9.16 4.24 -14.33
CA LEU A 187 10.14 4.85 -13.43
C LEU A 187 9.60 6.18 -12.87
N GLU A 188 9.06 7.03 -13.72
CA GLU A 188 8.46 8.31 -13.33
C GLU A 188 7.32 8.09 -12.32
N GLN A 189 6.40 7.15 -12.63
CA GLN A 189 5.33 6.79 -11.72
C GLN A 189 5.84 6.20 -10.39
N ALA A 190 6.88 5.37 -10.43
CA ALA A 190 7.47 4.78 -9.23
C ALA A 190 8.15 5.84 -8.36
N GLU A 191 8.78 6.86 -8.96
CA GLU A 191 9.39 7.99 -8.24
C GLU A 191 8.34 8.86 -7.55
N ASP A 192 7.27 9.21 -8.27
CA ASP A 192 6.13 9.96 -7.72
C ASP A 192 5.48 9.21 -6.57
N ASN A 193 5.15 7.93 -6.78
CA ASN A 193 4.54 7.08 -5.75
C ASN A 193 5.46 6.93 -4.54
N ARG A 194 6.77 6.78 -4.75
CA ARG A 194 7.74 6.69 -3.65
C ARG A 194 7.78 7.98 -2.82
N THR A 195 7.74 9.14 -3.48
CA THR A 195 7.73 10.44 -2.79
C THR A 195 6.46 10.59 -1.97
N ASN A 196 5.30 10.29 -2.54
CA ASN A 196 4.00 10.43 -1.87
C ASN A 196 3.83 9.40 -0.74
N THR A 197 4.19 8.14 -0.96
CA THR A 197 4.10 7.09 0.08
C THR A 197 5.03 7.37 1.26
N ARG A 198 6.18 8.00 1.04
CA ARG A 198 7.05 8.46 2.14
C ARG A 198 6.44 9.61 2.94
N ALA A 199 5.67 10.50 2.29
CA ALA A 199 4.93 11.55 2.99
C ALA A 199 3.76 11.01 3.85
N LEU A 200 3.21 9.84 3.51
CA LEU A 200 2.18 9.16 4.32
C LEU A 200 2.70 8.68 5.68
N GLY A 201 4.00 8.33 5.79
CA GLY A 201 4.59 7.84 7.04
C GLY A 201 4.42 8.83 8.20
N PRO A 202 4.89 10.09 8.07
CA PRO A 202 4.66 11.14 9.05
C PRO A 202 3.18 11.41 9.34
N ALA A 203 2.33 11.51 8.31
CA ALA A 203 0.89 11.75 8.50
C ALA A 203 0.23 10.64 9.32
N CYS A 204 0.62 9.39 9.09
CA CYS A 204 0.14 8.23 9.85
C CYS A 204 0.70 8.22 11.29
N ASN A 205 1.96 8.62 11.50
CA ASN A 205 2.53 8.78 12.84
C ASN A 205 1.79 9.85 13.65
N ASP A 206 1.44 10.99 13.03
CA ASP A 206 0.71 12.09 13.67
C ASP A 206 -0.72 11.67 14.01
N PHE A 207 -1.40 10.97 13.10
CA PHE A 207 -2.71 10.35 13.35
C PHE A 207 -2.68 9.45 14.59
N VAL A 208 -1.74 8.51 14.63
CA VAL A 208 -1.60 7.56 15.73
C VAL A 208 -1.32 8.28 17.05
N LYS A 209 -0.42 9.27 17.03
CA LYS A 209 -0.08 10.05 18.23
C LYS A 209 -1.27 10.85 18.77
N LYS A 210 -2.09 11.41 17.87
CA LYS A 210 -3.27 12.20 18.20
C LYS A 210 -4.38 11.35 18.83
N HIS A 211 -4.71 10.21 18.24
CA HIS A 211 -5.89 9.42 18.65
C HIS A 211 -5.56 8.25 19.59
N PHE A 212 -4.32 7.74 19.56
CA PHE A 212 -3.88 6.58 20.35
C PHE A 212 -2.56 6.85 21.11
N PRO A 213 -2.47 7.92 21.92
CA PRO A 213 -1.21 8.36 22.54
C PRO A 213 -0.60 7.37 23.54
N ARG A 214 -1.41 6.44 24.06
CA ARG A 214 -0.99 5.44 25.07
C ARG A 214 -0.50 4.13 24.45
N THR A 215 -0.75 3.92 23.17
CA THR A 215 -0.46 2.67 22.47
C THR A 215 0.83 2.81 21.70
N LYS A 216 1.71 1.81 21.79
CA LYS A 216 3.00 1.81 21.09
C LYS A 216 2.78 1.30 19.67
N PHE A 217 3.14 2.11 18.68
CA PHE A 217 3.13 1.74 17.27
C PHE A 217 4.56 1.77 16.71
N PRO A 218 4.87 0.93 15.72
CA PRO A 218 6.13 1.05 15.00
C PRO A 218 6.20 2.42 14.34
N LYS A 219 7.32 3.13 14.56
CA LYS A 219 7.53 4.44 13.96
C LYS A 219 7.78 4.25 12.47
N LEU A 220 6.89 4.79 11.64
CA LEU A 220 7.10 4.80 10.20
C LEU A 220 8.19 5.81 9.88
N LEU A 221 9.08 5.46 8.94
CA LEU A 221 10.28 6.25 8.59
C LEU A 221 9.92 7.73 8.42
N ALA A 222 10.75 8.60 9.00
CA ALA A 222 10.75 10.02 8.63
C ALA A 222 11.16 10.13 7.16
N PRO A 223 10.68 11.14 6.41
CA PRO A 223 11.25 11.45 5.10
C PRO A 223 12.75 11.68 5.34
N ASN A 224 13.60 10.83 4.77
CA ASN A 224 15.03 11.15 4.74
C ASN A 224 15.17 12.42 3.89
N PRO A 225 15.95 13.41 4.36
CA PRO A 225 16.27 14.60 3.57
C PRO A 225 16.99 14.24 2.27
#